data_AF-A0A7J2V0Y1-F1
#
_entry.id   AF-A0A7J2V0Y1-F1
#
_cell.length_a   1.000
_cell.length_b   1.000
_cell.length_c   1.000
_cell.angle_alpha   90.00
_cell.angle_beta   90.00
_cell.angle_gamma   90.00
#
_symmetry.space_group_name_H-M   'P 1'
#
loop_
_entity.id
_entity.type
_entity.pdbx_description
1 polymer ?
#
loop_
_entity_poly.entity_id
_entity_poly.type
_entity_poly.pdbx_seq_one_letter_code
_entity_poly.pdbx_strand_id
1 'polypeptide(L)' 'RGGNLFARHVLYIDEDLRPWDEVLIVDEDDRLCGVGRLILSPSEILYFTRGVAVITRDSEWSGGGVEE' A
#
# COMPACT_ATOMS: atom_id res chain seq x y z
N ARG A 1 7.45 -8.77 -10.60
CA ARG A 1 8.29 -8.02 -9.62
C ARG A 1 7.38 -7.00 -8.97
N GLY A 2 7.27 -7.03 -7.64
CA GLY A 2 6.52 -6.00 -6.91
C GLY A 2 7.12 -4.61 -7.12
N GLY A 3 6.26 -3.59 -7.10
CA GLY A 3 6.64 -2.18 -7.05
C GLY A 3 6.23 -1.55 -5.72
N ASN A 4 6.68 -0.33 -5.47
CA ASN A 4 6.24 0.46 -4.32
C ASN A 4 4.76 0.83 -4.47
N LEU A 5 4.04 0.92 -3.34
CA LEU A 5 2.65 1.40 -3.33
C LEU A 5 2.64 2.92 -3.36
N PHE A 6 1.91 3.51 -4.31
CA PHE A 6 1.74 4.95 -4.42
C PHE A 6 0.44 5.40 -3.74
N ALA A 7 0.45 6.58 -3.10
CA ALA A 7 -0.67 7.07 -2.29
C ALA A 7 -2.00 7.13 -3.05
N ARG A 8 -1.99 7.52 -4.33
CA ARG A 8 -3.19 7.57 -5.18
C ARG A 8 -3.92 6.22 -5.39
N HIS A 9 -3.29 5.09 -5.02
CA HIS A 9 -3.89 3.76 -5.13
C HIS A 9 -4.40 3.23 -3.77
N VAL A 10 -4.21 3.99 -2.68
CA VAL A 10 -4.68 3.60 -1.35
C VAL A 10 -6.13 4.04 -1.19
N LEU A 11 -7.03 3.08 -0.97
CA LEU A 11 -8.45 3.34 -0.73
C LEU A 11 -8.74 3.60 0.76
N TYR A 12 -8.04 2.89 1.63
CA TYR A 12 -8.19 2.92 3.08
C TYR A 12 -6.85 2.61 3.76
N ILE A 13 -6.65 3.14 4.96
CA ILE A 13 -5.49 2.89 5.82
C ILE A 13 -5.89 3.10 7.29
N ASP A 14 -5.31 2.32 8.19
CA ASP A 14 -5.46 2.48 9.64
C ASP A 14 -4.86 3.83 10.10
N GLU A 15 -5.65 4.61 10.82
CA GLU A 15 -5.30 5.96 11.29
C GLU A 15 -4.26 5.98 12.43
N ASP A 16 -4.09 4.85 13.11
CA ASP A 16 -3.10 4.70 14.18
C ASP A 16 -1.68 4.44 13.66
N LEU A 17 -1.55 4.05 12.38
CA LEU A 17 -0.25 3.85 11.75
C LEU A 17 0.57 5.15 11.71
N ARG A 18 1.89 4.98 11.76
CA ARG A 18 2.87 6.05 11.72
C ARG A 18 3.87 5.82 10.60
N PRO A 19 4.44 6.90 10.04
CA PRO A 19 5.57 6.76 9.14
C PRO A 19 6.64 5.86 9.74
N TRP A 20 7.23 5.02 8.90
CA TRP A 20 8.24 4.00 9.21
C TRP A 20 7.72 2.71 9.82
N ASP A 21 6.42 2.59 10.10
CA ASP A 21 5.80 1.33 10.52
C ASP A 21 5.87 0.27 9.43
N GLU A 22 5.92 -0.98 9.87
CA GLU A 22 5.79 -2.15 9.02
C GLU A 22 4.31 -2.41 8.74
N VAL A 23 3.96 -2.54 7.47
CA VAL A 23 2.55 -2.61 7.04
C VAL A 23 2.32 -3.76 6.07
N LEU A 24 1.13 -4.31 6.16
CA LEU A 24 0.57 -5.25 5.18
C LEU A 24 -0.13 -4.45 4.08
N ILE A 25 0.11 -4.81 2.83
CA ILE A 25 -0.63 -4.28 1.68
C ILE A 25 -1.64 -5.36 1.30
N VAL A 26 -2.93 -5.02 1.34
CA VAL A 26 -4.03 -5.91 0.97
C VAL A 26 -4.89 -5.31 -0.14
N ASP A 27 -5.63 -6.15 -0.86
CA ASP A 27 -6.69 -5.73 -1.78
C ASP A 27 -8.04 -5.57 -1.04
N GLU A 28 -9.09 -5.25 -1.78
CA GLU A 28 -10.44 -5.03 -1.23
C GLU A 28 -11.10 -6.31 -0.67
N ASP A 29 -10.59 -7.49 -1.05
CA ASP A 29 -11.03 -8.80 -0.54
C ASP A 29 -10.15 -9.29 0.63
N ASP A 30 -9.32 -8.41 1.22
CA ASP A 30 -8.38 -8.69 2.31
C ASP A 30 -7.30 -9.73 1.95
N ARG A 31 -6.96 -9.86 0.65
CA ARG A 31 -5.87 -10.73 0.21
C ARG A 31 -4.53 -10.01 0.31
N LEU A 32 -3.53 -10.69 0.86
CA LEU A 32 -2.18 -10.14 1.00
C LEU A 32 -1.51 -9.96 -0.38
N CYS A 33 -1.19 -8.71 -0.70
CA CYS A 33 -0.46 -8.32 -1.90
C CYS A 33 1.05 -8.21 -1.65
N GLY A 34 1.43 -7.86 -0.42
CA GLY A 34 2.83 -7.73 -0.03
C GLY A 34 3.02 -7.07 1.33
N VAL A 35 4.28 -6.89 1.71
CA VAL A 35 4.68 -6.25 2.96
C VAL A 35 5.72 -5.17 2.69
N GLY A 36 5.69 -4.12 3.49
CA GLY A 36 6.58 -2.99 3.28
C GLY A 36 6.66 -2.04 4.46
N ARG A 37 7.23 -0.87 4.18
CA ARG A 37 7.37 0.20 5.17
C ARG A 37 6.59 1.42 4.74
N LEU A 38 5.74 1.93 5.63
CA LEU A 38 4.98 3.16 5.42
C LEU A 38 5.93 4.36 5.39
N ILE A 39 5.73 5.29 4.46
CA ILE A 39 6.59 6.48 4.29
C ILE A 39 5.85 7.77 4.66
N LEU A 40 4.55 7.83 4.38
CA LEU A 40 3.70 8.98 4.62
C LEU A 40 2.72 8.65 5.76
N SER A 41 2.25 9.68 6.47
CA SER A 41 1.21 9.45 7.49
C SER A 41 -0.13 9.09 6.85
N PRO A 42 -1.04 8.40 7.57
CA PRO A 42 -2.36 8.03 7.05
C PRO A 42 -3.14 9.21 6.46
N SER A 43 -3.12 10.36 7.14
CA SER A 43 -3.79 11.58 6.68
C SER A 43 -3.19 12.14 5.39
N GLU A 44 -1.87 12.10 5.23
CA GLU A 44 -1.19 12.50 4.00
C GLU A 44 -1.52 11.56 2.83
N ILE A 45 -1.57 10.25 3.09
CA ILE A 45 -1.87 9.24 2.06
C ILE A 45 -3.28 9.42 1.50
N LEU A 46 -4.27 9.65 2.37
CA LEU A 46 -5.66 9.84 1.95
C LEU A 46 -5.91 11.23 1.34
N TYR A 47 -5.09 12.23 1.69
CA TYR A 47 -5.23 13.59 1.17
C TYR A 47 -4.48 13.83 -0.14
N PHE A 48 -3.29 13.24 -0.32
CA PHE A 48 -2.42 13.50 -1.47
C PHE A 48 -2.55 12.45 -2.57
N THR A 49 -2.63 12.91 -3.83
CA THR A 49 -2.64 12.06 -5.04
C THR A 49 -1.25 11.76 -5.60
N ARG A 50 -0.18 12.13 -4.88
CA ARG A 50 1.22 11.99 -5.30
C ARG A 50 2.06 11.46 -4.15
N GLY A 51 3.15 10.75 -4.50
CA GLY A 51 4.10 10.21 -3.53
C GLY A 51 3.98 8.70 -3.31
N VAL A 52 5.04 8.14 -2.76
CA VAL A 52 5.11 6.73 -2.36
C VAL A 52 4.49 6.59 -0.97
N ALA A 53 3.45 5.78 -0.84
CA ALA A 53 2.85 5.44 0.45
C ALA A 53 3.69 4.37 1.16
N VAL A 54 4.08 3.30 0.45
CA VAL A 54 4.81 2.16 1.03
C VAL A 54 6.00 1.77 0.15
N ILE A 55 7.17 1.63 0.76
CA ILE A 55 8.32 0.97 0.13
C ILE A 55 8.16 -0.53 0.35
N THR A 56 7.86 -1.25 -0.72
CA THR A 56 7.58 -2.70 -0.69
C THR A 56 8.90 -3.48 -0.61
N ARG A 57 8.96 -4.48 0.27
CA ARG A 57 10.14 -5.36 0.39
C ARG A 57 9.88 -6.74 -0.22
N ASP A 58 8.74 -7.32 0.12
CA ASP A 58 8.29 -8.61 -0.42
C ASP A 58 6.88 -8.46 -1.00
N SER A 59 6.62 -9.16 -2.10
CA SER A 59 5.34 -9.14 -2.80
C SER A 59 4.84 -10.55 -3.00
N GLU A 60 3.67 -10.84 -2.47
CA GLU A 60 2.95 -12.11 -2.67
C GLU A 60 1.88 -12.00 -3.77
N TRP A 61 1.84 -10.86 -4.49
CA TRP A 61 0.91 -10.63 -5.58
C TRP A 61 1.09 -11.66 -6.71
N SER A 62 0.17 -12.62 -6.77
CA SER A 62 0.15 -13.70 -7.75
C SER A 62 -0.44 -13.31 -9.11
N GLY A 63 -0.81 -12.04 -9.31
CA GLY A 63 -1.31 -11.56 -10.60
C GLY A 63 -2.73 -12.05 -10.87
N GLY A 64 -3.73 -11.44 -10.22
CA GLY A 64 -5.08 -11.43 -10.79
C GLY A 64 -5.03 -10.60 -12.07
N GLY A 65 -5.14 -11.26 -13.23
CA GLY A 65 -5.35 -10.57 -14.49
C GLY A 65 -6.60 -9.70 -14.37
N VAL A 66 -6.45 -8.40 -14.59
CA VAL A 66 -7.61 -7.58 -14.94
C VAL A 66 -7.96 -8.02 -16.36
N GLU A 67 -8.98 -8.87 -16.49
CA GLU A 67 -9.65 -9.05 -17.78
C GLU A 67 -10.31 -7.70 -18.11
N GLU A 68 -9.94 -7.13 -19.26
CA GLU A 68 -10.65 -5.99 -19.86
C GLU A 68 -12.05 -6.38 -20.34
#